data_AF-A0A915ART0-F1
#
_entry.id   AF-A0A915ART0-F1
#
_cell.length_a   1.000
_cell.length_b   1.000
_cell.length_c   1.000
_cell.angle_alpha   90.00
_cell.angle_beta   90.00
_cell.angle_gamma   90.00
#
_symmetry.space_group_name_H-M   'P 1'
#
loop_
_entity.id
_entity.type
_entity.pdbx_description
1 polymer ?
#
loop_
_entity_poly.entity_id
_entity_poly.type
_entity_poly.pdbx_seq_one_letter_code
_entity_poly.pdbx_strand_id
1 'polypeptide(L)'
;MHPSDTRLAEKRLLEMLEAVDHRAHIEILSLHGRMTRDEQRDIFEPCHPQCLHKVIFATNVAETLLTIPGVRCVVHCGLANVKKYDAKRQISVLKRCAVSKSETKQRAGRAGRVQQGVCYRLYSKEVYVEMGDVAQ
;
A
#
# COMPACT_ATOMS: atom_id res chain seq x y z
N MET A 1 -3.36 6.34 -1.23
CA MET A 1 -2.90 6.72 0.12
C MET A 1 -1.88 7.86 -0.01
N HIS A 2 -2.00 8.95 0.76
CA HIS A 2 -1.00 10.03 0.85
C HIS A 2 0.14 9.62 1.81
N PRO A 3 1.38 10.15 1.70
CA PRO A 3 2.46 9.87 2.66
C PRO A 3 2.10 10.13 4.14
N SER A 4 1.24 11.11 4.43
CA SER A 4 0.75 11.33 5.80
C SER A 4 -0.17 10.21 6.29
N ASP A 5 -0.92 9.59 5.36
CA ASP A 5 -1.86 8.53 5.68
C ASP A 5 -1.10 7.25 6.11
N THR A 6 0.10 6.99 5.56
CA THR A 6 0.91 5.83 5.98
C THR A 6 1.40 5.98 7.42
N ARG A 7 1.90 7.17 7.79
CA ARG A 7 2.33 7.47 9.17
C ARG A 7 1.18 7.40 10.18
N LEU A 8 0.00 7.89 9.79
CA LEU A 8 -1.19 7.76 10.63
C LEU A 8 -1.60 6.29 10.81
N ALA A 9 -1.54 5.49 9.75
CA ALA A 9 -1.84 4.06 9.82
C ALA A 9 -0.84 3.30 10.71
N GLU A 10 0.45 3.61 10.59
CA GLU A 10 1.51 3.10 11.45
C GLU A 10 1.24 3.41 12.92
N LYS A 11 0.98 4.67 13.26
CA LYS A 11 0.63 5.09 14.62
C LYS A 11 -0.60 4.35 15.17
N ARG A 12 -1.65 4.19 14.38
CA ARG A 12 -2.87 3.49 14.81
C ARG A 12 -2.63 2.00 15.04
N LEU A 13 -1.88 1.34 14.15
CA LEU A 13 -1.56 -0.07 14.33
C LEU A 13 -0.67 -0.29 15.55
N LEU A 14 0.28 0.62 15.78
CA LEU A 14 1.06 0.72 17.01
C LEU A 14 0.19 0.69 18.27
N GLU A 15 -0.72 1.65 18.40
CA GLU A 15 -1.63 1.78 19.55
C GLU A 15 -2.52 0.53 19.73
N MET A 16 -3.02 -0.02 18.63
CA MET A 16 -3.83 -1.25 18.67
C MET A 16 -3.04 -2.47 19.14
N LEU A 17 -1.78 -2.59 18.72
CA LEU A 17 -0.90 -3.71 19.10
C LEU A 17 -0.42 -3.60 20.55
N GLU A 18 -0.22 -2.39 21.06
CA GLU A 18 0.07 -2.15 22.48
C GLU A 18 -1.11 -2.57 23.35
N ALA A 19 -2.34 -2.26 22.94
CA ALA A 19 -3.55 -2.64 23.67
C ALA A 19 -3.78 -4.16 23.79
N VAL A 20 -3.11 -4.96 22.95
CA VAL A 20 -3.21 -6.43 22.95
C VAL A 20 -1.88 -7.13 23.25
N ASP A 21 -0.89 -6.39 23.77
CA ASP A 21 0.47 -6.89 24.10
C ASP A 21 1.13 -7.70 22.97
N HIS A 22 0.99 -7.22 21.73
CA HIS A 22 1.50 -7.90 20.54
C HIS A 22 2.49 -7.07 19.73
N ARG A 23 2.83 -5.87 20.21
CA ARG A 23 3.71 -4.92 19.51
C ARG A 23 5.10 -5.52 19.22
N ALA A 24 5.69 -6.24 20.17
CA ALA A 24 7.03 -6.81 20.00
C ALA A 24 7.15 -7.80 18.83
N HIS A 25 6.02 -8.34 18.36
CA HIS A 25 5.98 -9.37 17.32
C HIS A 25 5.74 -8.81 15.92
N ILE A 26 5.48 -7.51 15.76
CA ILE A 26 5.14 -6.93 14.45
C ILE A 26 6.10 -5.80 14.11
N GLU A 27 6.85 -5.99 13.03
CA GLU A 27 7.65 -4.94 12.42
C GLU A 27 6.76 -4.10 11.52
N ILE A 28 6.66 -2.79 11.79
CA ILE A 28 5.84 -1.86 11.00
C ILE A 28 6.76 -0.91 10.24
N LEU A 29 6.57 -0.82 8.92
CA LEU A 29 7.31 0.06 8.04
C LEU A 29 6.36 0.87 7.15
N SER A 30 6.84 2.01 6.65
CA SER A 30 6.15 2.84 5.67
C SER A 30 6.89 2.82 4.33
N LEU A 31 6.18 2.88 3.20
CA LEU A 31 6.76 3.02 1.86
C LEU A 31 6.04 4.12 1.07
N HIS A 32 6.72 5.23 0.82
CA HIS A 32 6.17 6.32 0.03
C HIS A 32 7.23 7.15 -0.69
N GLY A 33 6.84 7.84 -1.77
CA GLY A 33 7.76 8.54 -2.67
C GLY A 33 8.52 9.75 -2.11
N ARG A 34 8.29 10.13 -0.84
CA ARG A 34 9.08 11.15 -0.13
C ARG A 34 10.26 10.56 0.67
N MET A 35 10.39 9.23 0.73
CA MET A 35 11.51 8.57 1.41
C MET A 35 12.75 8.61 0.55
N THR A 36 13.90 8.80 1.18
CA THR A 36 15.24 8.60 0.62
C THR A 36 15.46 7.13 0.24
N ARG A 37 16.50 6.87 -0.56
CA ARG A 37 16.85 5.48 -0.92
C ARG A 37 17.27 4.65 0.29
N ASP A 38 17.99 5.26 1.24
CA ASP A 38 18.41 4.57 2.46
C ASP A 38 17.22 4.19 3.33
N GLU A 39 16.24 5.08 3.51
CA GLU A 39 15.00 4.75 4.25
C GLU A 39 14.18 3.65 3.57
N GLN A 40 14.26 3.54 2.24
CA GLN A 40 13.56 2.48 1.52
C GLN A 40 14.27 1.12 1.61
N ARG A 41 15.55 1.08 1.96
CA ARG A 41 16.35 -0.16 2.01
C ARG A 41 15.77 -1.16 3.00
N ASP A 42 15.37 -0.71 4.19
CA ASP A 42 14.90 -1.55 5.29
C ASP A 42 13.63 -2.36 4.94
N ILE A 43 12.88 -1.90 3.94
CA ILE A 43 11.70 -2.60 3.41
C ILE A 43 12.08 -3.90 2.71
N PHE A 44 13.24 -3.93 2.05
CA PHE A 44 13.72 -5.09 1.29
C PHE A 44 14.44 -6.12 2.15
N GLU A 45 14.86 -5.73 3.35
CA GLU A 45 15.45 -6.65 4.31
C GLU A 45 14.41 -7.70 4.77
N PRO A 46 14.84 -8.89 5.22
CA PRO A 46 13.97 -9.84 5.89
C PRO A 46 13.25 -9.22 7.11
N CYS A 47 12.20 -9.89 7.60
CA CYS A 47 11.59 -9.48 8.86
C CYS A 47 12.59 -9.63 10.01
N HIS A 48 12.60 -8.67 10.93
CA HIS A 48 13.45 -8.71 12.11
C HIS A 48 13.28 -10.05 12.87
N PRO A 49 14.35 -10.72 13.34
CA PRO A 49 14.25 -12.08 13.90
C PRO A 49 13.31 -12.24 15.10
N GLN A 50 13.05 -11.15 15.83
CA GLN A 50 12.14 -11.13 16.99
C GLN A 50 10.67 -10.93 16.59
N CYS A 51 10.41 -10.52 15.34
CA CYS A 51 9.08 -10.26 14.83
C CYS A 51 8.55 -11.49 14.07
N LEU A 52 7.26 -11.77 14.24
CA LEU A 52 6.53 -12.82 13.53
C LEU A 52 6.06 -12.34 12.15
N HIS A 53 5.78 -11.04 12.02
CA HIS A 53 5.27 -10.44 10.79
C HIS A 53 5.88 -9.07 10.51
N LYS A 54 6.07 -8.79 9.22
CA LYS A 54 6.37 -7.46 8.68
C LYS A 54 5.13 -6.89 8.02
N VAL A 55 4.72 -5.69 8.42
CA VAL A 55 3.58 -4.95 7.88
C VAL A 55 4.09 -3.65 7.25
N ILE A 56 3.77 -3.46 5.97
CA ILE A 56 4.26 -2.32 5.19
C ILE A 56 3.06 -1.49 4.74
N PHE A 57 2.98 -0.25 5.23
CA PHE A 57 2.00 0.72 4.75
C PHE A 57 2.55 1.45 3.52
N ALA A 58 2.02 1.14 2.34
CA ALA A 58 2.52 1.67 1.09
C ALA A 58 1.53 2.60 0.36
N THR A 59 2.07 3.63 -0.30
CA THR A 59 1.33 4.31 -1.39
C THR A 59 1.41 3.49 -2.68
N ASN A 60 0.86 4.02 -3.77
CA ASN A 60 0.98 3.40 -5.10
C ASN A 60 2.43 3.34 -5.62
N VAL A 61 3.44 3.79 -4.86
CA VAL A 61 4.86 3.51 -5.16
C VAL A 61 5.17 2.02 -5.14
N ALA A 62 4.48 1.22 -4.33
CA ALA A 62 4.63 -0.24 -4.33
C ALA A 62 4.07 -0.93 -5.59
N GLU A 63 3.33 -0.20 -6.42
CA GLU A 63 2.61 -0.74 -7.57
C GLU A 63 3.49 -1.06 -8.77
N THR A 64 4.62 -0.38 -8.92
CA THR A 64 5.51 -0.52 -10.07
C THR A 64 6.93 -0.86 -9.60
N LEU A 65 7.52 -1.88 -10.24
CA LEU A 65 8.95 -2.23 -10.22
C LEU A 65 9.61 -2.72 -8.90
N LEU A 66 9.00 -2.56 -7.72
CA LEU A 66 9.60 -3.08 -6.48
C LEU A 66 9.06 -4.47 -6.12
N THR A 67 9.94 -5.47 -6.07
CA THR A 67 9.61 -6.79 -5.49
C THR A 67 10.08 -6.80 -4.05
N ILE A 68 9.14 -6.83 -3.12
CA ILE A 68 9.41 -6.98 -1.69
C ILE A 68 9.33 -8.47 -1.38
N PRO A 69 10.43 -9.12 -0.98
CA PRO A 69 10.42 -10.55 -0.66
C PRO A 69 9.42 -10.89 0.45
N GLY A 70 8.78 -12.06 0.36
CA GLY A 70 7.94 -12.58 1.45
C GLY A 70 6.54 -11.96 1.58
N VAL A 71 6.13 -11.03 0.69
CA VAL A 71 4.76 -10.51 0.69
C VAL A 71 3.78 -11.60 0.27
N ARG A 72 2.97 -12.07 1.24
CA ARG A 72 1.91 -13.06 1.03
C ARG A 72 0.50 -12.49 1.15
N CYS A 73 0.36 -11.30 1.72
CA CYS A 73 -0.92 -10.67 1.99
C CYS A 73 -0.89 -9.24 1.47
N VAL A 74 -1.92 -8.85 0.73
CA VAL A 74 -2.15 -7.47 0.30
C VAL A 74 -3.50 -7.01 0.84
N VAL A 75 -3.53 -5.86 1.49
CA VAL A 75 -4.77 -5.19 1.89
C VAL A 75 -4.93 -3.95 1.02
N HIS A 76 -6.01 -3.90 0.23
CA HIS A 76 -6.20 -2.92 -0.84
C HIS A 76 -7.45 -2.07 -0.59
N CYS A 77 -7.27 -0.76 -0.42
CA CYS A 77 -8.38 0.16 -0.14
C CYS A 77 -9.09 0.73 -1.38
N GLY A 78 -8.69 0.36 -2.60
CA GLY A 78 -9.35 0.83 -3.82
C GLY A 78 -9.01 2.26 -4.25
N LEU A 79 -8.13 2.97 -3.52
CA LEU A 79 -7.87 4.40 -3.73
C LEU A 79 -6.40 4.71 -4.00
N ALA A 80 -6.14 5.69 -4.86
CA ALA A 80 -4.81 6.26 -5.12
C ALA A 80 -4.86 7.78 -5.24
N ASN A 81 -3.73 8.43 -4.98
CA ASN A 81 -3.58 9.85 -5.32
C ASN A 81 -2.97 9.93 -6.71
N VAL A 82 -3.74 10.46 -7.66
CA VAL A 82 -3.36 10.56 -9.07
C VAL A 82 -3.17 12.04 -9.41
N LYS A 83 -2.10 12.34 -10.15
CA LYS A 83 -1.87 13.69 -10.67
C LYS A 83 -2.85 13.92 -11.82
N LYS A 84 -3.81 14.83 -11.62
CA LYS A 84 -4.77 15.25 -12.64
C LYS A 84 -4.48 16.67 -13.08
N TYR A 85 -4.50 16.90 -14.38
CA TYR A 85 -4.34 18.22 -14.97
C TYR A 85 -5.70 18.92 -15.07
N ASP A 86 -5.82 20.10 -14.46
CA ASP A 86 -6.98 20.98 -14.58
C ASP A 86 -6.72 21.95 -15.73
N ALA A 87 -7.29 21.66 -16.91
CA ALA A 87 -7.10 22.47 -18.09
C ALA A 87 -7.68 23.89 -17.98
N LYS A 88 -8.71 24.11 -17.13
CA LYS A 88 -9.28 25.45 -16.95
C LYS A 88 -8.36 26.34 -16.14
N ARG A 89 -7.73 25.77 -15.13
CA ARG A 89 -6.79 26.47 -14.24
C ARG A 89 -5.34 26.38 -14.68
N GLN A 90 -5.03 25.54 -15.68
CA GLN A 90 -3.68 25.25 -16.16
C GLN A 90 -2.74 24.74 -15.07
N ILE A 91 -3.27 24.01 -14.08
CA ILE A 91 -2.49 23.48 -12.94
C ILE A 91 -2.61 21.95 -12.86
N SER A 92 -1.56 21.31 -12.35
CA SER A 92 -1.62 19.91 -11.95
C SER A 92 -1.94 19.79 -10.47
N VAL A 93 -2.95 19.01 -10.11
CA VAL A 93 -3.33 18.73 -8.73
C VAL A 93 -3.27 17.24 -8.44
N LEU A 94 -2.91 16.87 -7.20
CA LEU A 94 -3.06 15.51 -6.72
C LEU A 94 -4.49 15.33 -6.22
N LYS A 95 -5.25 14.45 -6.87
CA LYS A 95 -6.60 14.08 -6.44
C LYS A 95 -6.63 12.64 -5.98
N ARG A 96 -7.35 12.39 -4.88
CA ARG A 96 -7.67 11.04 -4.42
C ARG A 96 -8.80 10.49 -5.30
N CYS A 97 -8.52 9.39 -5.99
CA CYS A 97 -9.42 8.77 -6.97
C CYS A 97 -9.52 7.26 -6.71
N ALA A 98 -10.60 6.65 -7.19
CA ALA A 98 -10.67 5.21 -7.34
C ALA A 98 -9.59 4.73 -8.32
N VAL A 99 -8.99 3.58 -8.03
CA VAL A 99 -8.06 2.93 -8.96
C VAL A 99 -8.84 2.17 -10.02
N SER A 100 -8.19 1.91 -11.15
CA SER A 100 -8.72 1.05 -12.20
C SER A 100 -8.72 -0.44 -11.81
N LYS A 101 -9.47 -1.23 -12.57
CA LYS A 101 -9.45 -2.70 -12.47
C LYS A 101 -8.05 -3.25 -12.76
N SER A 102 -7.32 -2.66 -13.72
CA SER A 102 -5.96 -3.06 -14.07
C SER A 102 -5.00 -2.86 -12.89
N GLU A 103 -5.00 -1.66 -12.29
CA GLU A 103 -4.20 -1.36 -11.09
C GLU A 103 -4.54 -2.31 -9.93
N THR A 104 -5.82 -2.56 -9.70
CA THR A 104 -6.26 -3.54 -8.68
C THR A 104 -5.69 -4.94 -8.93
N LYS A 105 -5.70 -5.42 -10.18
CA LYS A 105 -5.11 -6.72 -10.55
C LYS A 105 -3.60 -6.72 -10.33
N GLN A 106 -2.91 -5.64 -10.70
CA GLN A 106 -1.46 -5.50 -10.49
C GLN A 106 -1.11 -5.56 -8.99
N ARG A 107 -1.89 -4.90 -8.13
CA ARG A 107 -1.67 -4.96 -6.68
C ARG A 107 -1.98 -6.33 -6.08
N ALA A 108 -3.04 -7.00 -6.55
CA ALA A 108 -3.32 -8.38 -6.14
C ALA A 108 -2.19 -9.35 -6.53
N GLY A 109 -1.58 -9.16 -7.71
CA GLY A 109 -0.44 -9.95 -8.17
C GLY A 109 0.81 -9.84 -7.29
N ARG A 110 0.90 -8.85 -6.39
CA ARG A 110 2.03 -8.69 -5.46
C ARG A 110 2.08 -9.77 -4.38
N ALA A 111 0.93 -10.25 -3.94
CA ALA A 111 0.84 -11.34 -2.97
C ALA A 111 1.27 -12.70 -3.56
N GLY A 112 1.26 -12.84 -4.89
CA GLY A 112 1.42 -14.11 -5.59
C GLY A 112 2.77 -14.33 -6.28
N ARG A 113 3.77 -13.46 -6.08
CA ARG A 113 5.02 -13.53 -6.86
C ARG A 113 5.97 -14.66 -6.45
N VAL A 114 5.98 -15.01 -5.16
CA VAL A 114 6.93 -16.00 -4.61
C VAL A 114 6.21 -17.30 -4.21
N GLN A 115 4.96 -17.20 -3.76
CA GLN A 115 4.12 -18.32 -3.34
C GLN A 115 2.65 -17.91 -3.37
N GLN A 116 1.74 -18.84 -3.06
CA GLN A 116 0.31 -18.52 -2.95
C GLN A 116 0.09 -17.42 -1.89
N GLY A 117 -0.66 -16.38 -2.27
CA GLY A 117 -0.98 -15.26 -1.40
C GLY A 117 -2.40 -14.77 -1.58
N VAL A 118 -2.83 -13.90 -0.68
CA VAL A 118 -4.21 -13.41 -0.58
C VAL A 118 -4.25 -11.90 -0.75
N CYS A 119 -5.26 -11.40 -1.47
CA CYS A 119 -5.53 -9.98 -1.61
C CYS A 119 -6.92 -9.66 -1.03
N TYR A 120 -6.94 -8.94 0.08
CA TYR A 120 -8.14 -8.42 0.73
C TYR A 120 -8.48 -7.05 0.15
N ARG A 121 -9.63 -6.94 -0.51
CA ARG A 121 -10.15 -5.67 -1.03
C ARG A 121 -11.13 -5.10 -0.02
N LEU A 122 -10.90 -3.87 0.43
CA LEU A 122 -11.73 -3.19 1.44
C LEU A 122 -12.94 -2.47 0.80
N TYR A 123 -13.45 -3.02 -0.30
CA TYR A 123 -14.61 -2.51 -1.04
C TYR A 123 -15.38 -3.69 -1.63
N SER A 124 -16.65 -3.46 -1.90
CA SER A 124 -17.55 -4.51 -2.36
C SER A 124 -17.27 -4.92 -3.81
N LYS A 125 -17.85 -6.05 -4.21
CA LYS A 125 -17.74 -6.54 -5.58
C LYS A 125 -18.39 -5.58 -6.58
N GLU A 126 -19.47 -4.91 -6.18
CA GLU A 126 -20.19 -3.92 -6.97
C GLU A 126 -19.29 -2.73 -7.26
N VAL A 127 -18.62 -2.18 -6.24
CA VAL A 127 -17.63 -1.09 -6.42
C VAL A 127 -16.51 -1.53 -7.37
N TYR A 128 -16.04 -2.78 -7.28
CA TYR A 128 -15.04 -3.29 -8.22
C TYR A 128 -15.55 -3.35 -9.67
N VAL A 129 -16.82 -3.69 -9.88
CA VAL A 129 -17.43 -3.75 -11.22
C VAL A 129 -17.57 -2.35 -11.83
N GLU A 130 -17.86 -1.35 -11.00
CA GLU A 130 -17.98 0.06 -11.41
C GLU A 130 -16.62 0.73 -11.73
N MET A 131 -15.51 0.19 -11.23
CA MET A 131 -14.16 0.70 -11.55
C MET A 131 -13.90 0.63 -13.07
N GLY A 132 -13.32 1.69 -13.62
CA GLY A 132 -12.87 1.74 -15.02
C GLY A 132 -11.74 0.74 -15.29
N ASP A 133 -11.59 0.31 -16.55
CA ASP A 133 -10.58 -0.68 -16.93
C ASP A 133 -9.15 -0.13 -16.89
N VAL A 134 -8.98 1.16 -17.20
CA VAL A 134 -7.69 1.87 -17.23
C VAL A 134 -7.82 3.19 -16.45
N ALA A 135 -6.72 3.65 -15.84
CA ALA A 135 -6.67 4.91 -15.12
C ALA A 135 -7.01 6.10 -16.05
N GLN A 136 -7.87 7.01 -15.56
CA GLN A 136 -8.23 8.28 -16.19
C GLN A 136 -7.34 9.44 -15.74
#